data_AF-A0A7Y4E2I5-F1
#
_entry.id   AF-A0A7Y4E2I5-F1
#
_cell.length_a   1.000
_cell.length_b   1.000
_cell.length_c   1.000
_cell.angle_alpha   90.00
_cell.angle_beta   90.00
_cell.angle_gamma   90.00
#
_symmetry.space_group_name_H-M   'P 1'
#
loop_
_entity.id
_entity.type
_entity.pdbx_description
1 polymer ?
#
loop_
_entity_poly.entity_id
_entity_poly.type
_entity_poly.pdbx_seq_one_letter_code
_entity_poly.pdbx_strand_id
1 'polypeptide(L)'
;MKSYVTLPIASLGALAALSSFNVSAHGWVEFPSARQNTCYLDGGFWTNEIPNQACQAAYDESGAYPFVQRSEIAANVPNYRDMAHVKAIVRDGELCSAGDAAKKGLNIPSPNWQRTNVTPDANNQIELVFFGKAPHNPSYWEFYLSKPTYDDTQPLTWDDLELIDTAGDVYVDAEKRYRMQVTFPADRSGDAILYTRWQRIDVAGEGFYNCSDITLNGNGTTPPTDPVDPTDPANNLTALGYFVPQGFGPVEAGDTVRFRTFNATGTEIVDLSLAISANNTTTWAAELADQFNSQQTGDWYVGIWHEAMNHYMFDTNNIYANQVLAPNANFSYALSLIKGDTTPPVEPTNLWSKDAVYNQGDVVTHNGREWTAQWWTTGEEPGTTGEWGVWR
;
A
#
# COMPACT_ATOMS: atom_id res chain seq x y z
N MET A 1 75.21 43.13 -10.80
CA MET A 1 73.73 43.20 -10.90
C MET A 1 73.18 41.83 -10.56
N LYS A 2 72.66 41.64 -9.34
CA LYS A 2 71.97 40.41 -8.94
C LYS A 2 70.48 40.69 -9.09
N SER A 3 69.81 40.01 -10.02
CA SER A 3 68.37 40.15 -10.24
C SER A 3 67.65 39.32 -9.19
N TYR A 4 66.90 39.97 -8.31
CA TYR A 4 65.99 39.30 -7.39
C TYR A 4 64.66 39.11 -8.11
N VAL A 5 64.30 37.86 -8.39
CA VAL A 5 62.97 37.48 -8.84
C VAL A 5 62.08 37.44 -7.60
N THR A 6 61.22 38.45 -7.45
CA THR A 6 60.09 38.43 -6.52
C THR A 6 58.99 37.56 -7.11
N LEU A 7 58.77 36.37 -6.53
CA LEU A 7 57.56 35.58 -6.78
C LEU A 7 56.38 36.27 -6.08
N PRO A 8 55.29 36.61 -6.79
CA PRO A 8 54.10 37.13 -6.13
C PRO A 8 53.42 35.97 -5.39
N ILE A 9 53.22 36.16 -4.09
CA ILE A 9 52.33 35.34 -3.25
C ILE A 9 50.90 35.68 -3.67
N ALA A 10 50.47 35.17 -4.82
CA ALA A 10 49.12 35.41 -5.36
C ALA A 10 48.55 34.19 -6.08
N SER A 11 49.00 32.98 -5.72
CA SER A 11 48.55 31.73 -6.36
C SER A 11 48.07 30.65 -5.38
N LEU A 12 47.95 30.95 -4.07
CA LEU A 12 47.40 29.99 -3.09
C LEU A 12 45.94 30.28 -2.65
N GLY A 13 45.28 31.28 -3.22
CA GLY A 13 43.97 31.76 -2.73
C GLY A 13 42.74 31.40 -3.56
N ALA A 14 42.87 30.68 -4.68
CA ALA A 14 41.78 30.54 -5.66
C ALA A 14 41.31 29.11 -5.93
N LEU A 15 41.60 28.15 -5.03
CA LEU A 15 41.16 26.75 -5.18
C LEU A 15 40.31 26.21 -4.01
N ALA A 16 39.65 27.09 -3.25
CA ALA A 16 38.82 26.71 -2.11
C ALA A 16 37.33 27.12 -2.23
N ALA A 17 36.84 27.47 -3.43
CA ALA A 17 35.52 28.09 -3.61
C ALA A 17 34.59 27.38 -4.62
N LEU A 18 34.70 26.06 -4.81
CA LEU A 18 33.76 25.29 -5.65
C LEU A 18 33.42 23.90 -5.08
N SER A 19 33.45 23.73 -3.76
CA SER A 19 32.72 22.64 -3.12
C SER A 19 31.28 23.11 -2.93
N SER A 20 30.46 22.98 -3.98
CA SER A 20 29.00 23.01 -3.84
C SER A 20 28.62 21.83 -2.95
N PHE A 21 28.52 22.05 -1.64
CA PHE A 21 27.92 21.07 -0.75
C PHE A 21 26.46 20.96 -1.18
N ASN A 22 26.12 19.90 -1.91
CA ASN A 22 24.74 19.46 -2.05
C ASN A 22 24.30 19.00 -0.66
N VAL A 23 23.83 19.94 0.15
CA VAL A 23 23.15 19.62 1.41
C VAL A 23 21.76 19.15 0.98
N SER A 24 21.53 17.85 1.12
CA SER A 24 20.22 17.25 0.84
C SER A 24 19.27 17.56 1.98
N ALA A 25 18.06 17.97 1.65
CA ALA A 25 16.93 17.91 2.57
C ALA A 25 16.11 16.67 2.22
N HIS A 26 15.41 16.08 3.19
CA HIS A 26 14.59 14.90 2.96
C HIS A 26 13.57 14.77 4.10
N GLY A 27 12.37 14.31 3.78
CA GLY A 27 11.32 14.09 4.76
C GLY A 27 9.96 13.79 4.16
N TRP A 28 8.98 13.58 5.04
CA TRP A 28 7.61 13.28 4.65
C TRP A 28 6.61 13.72 5.72
N VAL A 29 5.34 13.89 5.33
CA VAL A 29 4.24 14.10 6.27
C VAL A 29 3.92 12.78 6.98
N GLU A 30 4.05 12.80 8.31
CA GLU A 30 3.74 11.71 9.22
C GLU A 30 2.26 11.76 9.66
N PHE A 31 1.72 12.96 9.87
CA PHE A 31 0.32 13.16 10.19
C PHE A 31 -0.25 14.44 9.55
N PRO A 32 -1.40 14.36 8.85
CA PRO A 32 -2.01 13.13 8.34
C PRO A 32 -1.05 12.42 7.37
N SER A 33 -0.94 11.09 7.43
CA SER A 33 0.14 10.37 6.73
C SER A 33 0.07 10.57 5.21
N ALA A 34 1.23 10.87 4.60
CA ALA A 34 1.34 10.97 3.16
C ALA A 34 1.24 9.59 2.47
N ARG A 35 0.68 9.53 1.25
CA ARG A 35 0.48 8.29 0.46
C ARG A 35 1.67 7.36 0.47
N GLN A 36 2.84 7.88 0.09
CA GLN A 36 4.06 7.11 -0.02
C GLN A 36 4.55 6.60 1.34
N ASN A 37 4.29 7.34 2.42
CA ASN A 37 4.63 6.92 3.77
C ASN A 37 3.68 5.81 4.23
N THR A 38 2.38 5.95 3.98
CA THR A 38 1.40 4.89 4.25
C THR A 38 1.77 3.59 3.52
N CYS A 39 2.09 3.66 2.23
CA CYS A 39 2.53 2.48 1.48
C CYS A 39 3.85 1.88 1.98
N TYR A 40 4.77 2.71 2.50
CA TYR A 40 5.98 2.21 3.13
C TYR A 40 5.68 1.47 4.44
N LEU A 41 4.79 2.04 5.28
CA LEU A 41 4.40 1.46 6.56
C LEU A 41 3.57 0.17 6.40
N ASP A 42 2.74 0.10 5.36
CA ASP A 42 1.97 -1.11 5.02
C ASP A 42 2.86 -2.30 4.63
N GLY A 43 4.08 -2.04 4.14
CA GLY A 43 5.05 -3.08 3.79
C GLY A 43 4.62 -3.93 2.58
N GLY A 44 5.09 -5.18 2.51
CA GLY A 44 4.74 -6.14 1.44
C GLY A 44 5.38 -5.90 0.06
N PHE A 45 5.91 -4.70 -0.22
CA PHE A 45 6.45 -4.34 -1.54
C PHE A 45 7.78 -5.01 -1.92
N TRP A 46 8.45 -5.70 -0.98
CA TRP A 46 9.64 -6.51 -1.28
C TRP A 46 9.30 -7.89 -1.82
N THR A 47 8.15 -8.42 -1.44
CA THR A 47 7.64 -9.73 -1.86
C THR A 47 6.47 -9.62 -2.84
N ASN A 48 6.03 -8.40 -3.14
CA ASN A 48 4.87 -8.07 -3.97
C ASN A 48 3.54 -8.57 -3.38
N GLU A 49 3.38 -8.33 -2.08
CA GLU A 49 2.25 -8.80 -1.28
C GLU A 49 1.69 -7.62 -0.46
N ILE A 50 1.41 -6.51 -1.15
CA ILE A 50 1.05 -5.23 -0.54
C ILE A 50 -0.43 -5.26 -0.15
N PRO A 51 -0.78 -5.05 1.13
CA PRO A 51 -2.15 -5.24 1.61
C PRO A 51 -3.11 -4.14 1.11
N ASN A 52 -2.60 -2.93 0.94
CA ASN A 52 -3.37 -1.78 0.48
C ASN A 52 -3.47 -1.78 -1.05
N GLN A 53 -4.69 -1.87 -1.58
CA GLN A 53 -4.95 -1.98 -3.01
C GLN A 53 -4.46 -0.77 -3.81
N ALA A 54 -4.49 0.45 -3.26
CA ALA A 54 -3.96 1.62 -3.95
C ALA A 54 -2.42 1.60 -3.95
N CYS A 55 -1.80 1.17 -2.86
CA CYS A 55 -0.35 0.96 -2.81
C CYS A 55 0.10 -0.17 -3.75
N GLN A 56 -0.67 -1.25 -3.89
CA GLN A 56 -0.43 -2.29 -4.89
C GLN A 56 -0.52 -1.73 -6.31
N ALA A 57 -1.55 -0.94 -6.64
CA ALA A 57 -1.65 -0.31 -7.95
C ALA A 57 -0.48 0.67 -8.23
N ALA A 58 -0.05 1.43 -7.23
CA ALA A 58 1.11 2.30 -7.34
C ALA A 58 2.42 1.51 -7.53
N TYR A 59 2.55 0.36 -6.87
CA TYR A 59 3.67 -0.57 -7.06
C TYR A 59 3.67 -1.20 -8.45
N ASP A 60 2.52 -1.64 -8.95
CA ASP A 60 2.41 -2.23 -10.29
C ASP A 60 2.88 -1.25 -11.37
N GLU A 61 2.69 0.05 -11.15
CA GLU A 61 3.10 1.12 -12.08
C GLU A 61 4.55 1.60 -11.90
N SER A 62 5.10 1.59 -10.68
CA SER A 62 6.38 2.25 -10.35
C SER A 62 7.36 1.42 -9.53
N GLY A 63 7.01 0.17 -9.21
CA GLY A 63 7.74 -0.70 -8.28
C GLY A 63 7.82 -0.13 -6.86
N ALA A 64 8.78 -0.62 -6.08
CA ALA A 64 9.00 -0.19 -4.70
C ALA A 64 9.62 1.21 -4.56
N TYR A 65 10.14 1.80 -5.65
CA TYR A 65 10.93 3.03 -5.60
C TYR A 65 10.24 4.21 -4.88
N PRO A 66 8.97 4.56 -5.17
CA PRO A 66 8.27 5.63 -4.45
C PRO A 66 8.18 5.40 -2.93
N PHE A 67 8.12 4.15 -2.47
CA PHE A 67 7.98 3.83 -1.04
C PHE A 67 9.34 3.83 -0.35
N VAL A 68 10.36 3.25 -0.99
CA VAL A 68 11.75 3.28 -0.51
C VAL A 68 12.27 4.72 -0.45
N GLN A 69 11.94 5.54 -1.44
CA GLN A 69 12.26 6.96 -1.50
C GLN A 69 11.16 7.84 -0.89
N ARG A 70 10.44 7.36 0.13
CA ARG A 70 9.36 8.13 0.78
C ARG A 70 9.77 9.53 1.24
N SER A 71 11.06 9.72 1.52
CA SER A 71 11.64 10.98 1.97
C SER A 71 12.06 11.95 0.84
N GLU A 72 11.95 11.52 -0.42
CA GLU A 72 12.41 12.26 -1.60
C GLU A 72 11.31 12.34 -2.68
N ILE A 73 10.06 12.56 -2.26
CA ILE A 73 9.02 13.02 -3.20
C ILE A 73 9.25 14.51 -3.44
N ALA A 74 10.19 14.82 -4.34
CA ALA A 74 10.78 16.13 -4.48
C ALA A 74 11.03 16.54 -5.92
N ALA A 75 11.16 17.85 -6.15
CA ALA A 75 11.55 18.43 -7.42
C ALA A 75 12.45 19.65 -7.21
N ASN A 76 13.45 19.80 -8.08
CA ASN A 76 14.30 21.00 -8.13
C ASN A 76 13.60 22.10 -8.93
N VAL A 77 13.24 23.19 -8.26
CA VAL A 77 12.54 24.34 -8.85
C VAL A 77 13.34 25.62 -8.60
N PRO A 78 14.31 25.99 -9.45
CA PRO A 78 15.17 27.15 -9.20
C PRO A 78 14.42 28.46 -9.00
N ASN A 79 13.32 28.66 -9.74
CA ASN A 79 12.41 29.80 -9.56
C ASN A 79 11.18 29.43 -8.71
N TYR A 80 11.42 28.87 -7.52
CA TYR A 80 10.39 28.30 -6.64
C TYR A 80 9.32 29.29 -6.15
N ARG A 81 9.53 30.61 -6.28
CA ARG A 81 8.53 31.63 -5.91
C ARG A 81 7.55 31.94 -7.03
N ASP A 82 7.85 31.53 -8.26
CA ASP A 82 6.96 31.68 -9.40
C ASP A 82 6.14 30.41 -9.57
N MET A 83 4.86 30.47 -9.17
CA MET A 83 3.98 29.31 -9.28
C MET A 83 3.75 28.85 -10.72
N ALA A 84 3.89 29.71 -11.73
CA ALA A 84 3.84 29.24 -13.12
C ALA A 84 5.05 28.33 -13.42
N HIS A 85 6.22 28.62 -12.85
CA HIS A 85 7.41 27.79 -12.98
C HIS A 85 7.30 26.50 -12.16
N VAL A 86 6.77 26.56 -10.94
CA VAL A 86 6.48 25.38 -10.11
C VAL A 86 5.57 24.41 -10.86
N LYS A 87 4.44 24.91 -11.40
CA LYS A 87 3.46 24.11 -12.16
C LYS A 87 4.01 23.56 -13.48
N ALA A 88 5.03 24.20 -14.06
CA ALA A 88 5.67 23.70 -15.27
C ALA A 88 6.61 22.49 -15.00
N ILE A 89 7.15 22.40 -13.79
CA ILE A 89 8.04 21.32 -13.34
C ILE A 89 7.24 20.19 -12.70
N VAL A 90 6.41 20.51 -11.70
CA VAL A 90 5.44 19.58 -11.10
C VAL A 90 4.13 19.79 -11.85
N ARG A 91 3.89 19.01 -12.90
CA ARG A 91 2.76 19.23 -13.82
C ARG A 91 1.47 18.62 -13.30
N ASP A 92 0.35 19.09 -13.85
CA ASP A 92 -0.96 18.48 -13.60
C ASP A 92 -0.94 16.97 -13.84
N GLY A 93 -1.55 16.22 -12.92
CA GLY A 93 -1.51 14.76 -12.90
C GLY A 93 -0.23 14.15 -12.34
N GLU A 94 0.76 14.95 -11.96
CA GLU A 94 2.04 14.49 -11.40
C GLU A 94 2.33 15.03 -9.99
N LEU A 95 1.34 15.63 -9.33
CA LEU A 95 1.50 16.34 -8.06
C LEU A 95 1.99 15.41 -6.93
N CYS A 96 1.43 14.21 -6.81
CA CYS A 96 1.75 13.27 -5.74
C CYS A 96 3.07 12.52 -5.96
N SER A 97 3.66 12.61 -7.16
CA SER A 97 5.00 12.13 -7.47
C SER A 97 6.03 13.25 -7.59
N ALA A 98 5.63 14.52 -7.37
CA ALA A 98 6.45 15.71 -7.62
C ALA A 98 7.01 15.81 -9.06
N GLY A 99 6.31 15.28 -10.07
CA GLY A 99 6.83 15.25 -11.45
C GLY A 99 7.88 14.17 -11.73
N ASP A 100 8.21 13.31 -10.75
CA ASP A 100 9.16 12.21 -10.94
C ASP A 100 8.48 11.01 -11.60
N ALA A 101 8.92 10.67 -12.81
CA ALA A 101 8.40 9.55 -13.59
C ALA A 101 8.63 8.18 -12.92
N ALA A 102 9.64 8.04 -12.05
CA ALA A 102 9.90 6.80 -11.31
C ALA A 102 8.95 6.62 -10.11
N LYS A 103 8.13 7.63 -9.80
CA LYS A 103 7.21 7.66 -8.65
C LYS A 103 5.75 7.85 -9.09
N LYS A 104 5.47 7.78 -10.40
CA LYS A 104 4.18 8.12 -11.01
C LYS A 104 2.99 7.28 -10.53
N GLY A 105 3.23 6.09 -9.97
CA GLY A 105 2.20 5.25 -9.35
C GLY A 105 1.45 5.95 -8.23
N LEU A 106 2.09 6.92 -7.54
CA LEU A 106 1.44 7.73 -6.51
C LEU A 106 0.35 8.67 -7.05
N ASN A 107 0.31 8.90 -8.37
CA ASN A 107 -0.69 9.75 -9.02
C ASN A 107 -1.93 8.98 -9.48
N ILE A 108 -1.95 7.64 -9.37
CA ILE A 108 -3.06 6.81 -9.83
C ILE A 108 -4.35 7.18 -9.08
N PRO A 109 -5.44 7.54 -9.77
CA PRO A 109 -6.74 7.71 -9.14
C PRO A 109 -7.22 6.37 -8.58
N SER A 110 -7.60 6.34 -7.31
CA SER A 110 -8.06 5.12 -6.66
C SER A 110 -8.96 5.44 -5.48
N PRO A 111 -10.13 4.77 -5.34
CA PRO A 111 -10.96 4.90 -4.14
C PRO A 111 -10.28 4.27 -2.91
N ASN A 112 -9.27 3.43 -3.13
CA ASN A 112 -8.62 2.62 -2.10
C ASN A 112 -7.42 3.30 -1.45
N TRP A 113 -7.13 4.57 -1.78
CA TRP A 113 -6.14 5.33 -1.02
C TRP A 113 -6.59 5.40 0.45
N GLN A 114 -5.70 5.00 1.36
CA GLN A 114 -6.03 4.97 2.78
C GLN A 114 -6.12 6.40 3.31
N ARG A 115 -7.26 6.71 3.92
CA ARG A 115 -7.56 8.05 4.42
C ARG A 115 -7.28 8.13 5.91
N THR A 116 -6.65 9.23 6.33
CA THR A 116 -6.53 9.59 7.74
C THR A 116 -7.77 10.37 8.17
N ASN A 117 -8.49 9.87 9.18
CA ASN A 117 -9.56 10.62 9.81
C ASN A 117 -8.98 11.81 10.58
N VAL A 118 -9.29 13.02 10.14
CA VAL A 118 -8.86 14.27 10.77
C VAL A 118 -10.08 15.02 11.30
N THR A 119 -9.94 15.59 12.50
CA THR A 119 -10.95 16.48 13.05
C THR A 119 -10.27 17.78 13.46
N PRO A 120 -10.60 18.90 12.81
CA PRO A 120 -10.10 20.22 13.22
C PRO A 120 -10.52 20.54 14.65
N ASP A 121 -9.65 21.26 15.36
CA ASP A 121 -9.92 21.75 16.71
C ASP A 121 -10.94 22.91 16.72
N ALA A 122 -11.15 23.53 17.89
CA ALA A 122 -12.08 24.64 18.05
C ALA A 122 -11.71 25.90 17.21
N ASN A 123 -10.49 25.99 16.71
CA ASN A 123 -10.00 27.06 15.82
C ASN A 123 -10.02 26.64 14.34
N ASN A 124 -10.60 25.49 14.02
CA ASN A 124 -10.51 24.82 12.71
C ASN A 124 -9.07 24.49 12.31
N GLN A 125 -8.21 24.12 13.26
CA GLN A 125 -6.83 23.76 13.00
C GLN A 125 -6.57 22.27 13.22
N ILE A 126 -5.65 21.71 12.43
CA ILE A 126 -5.02 20.42 12.74
C ILE A 126 -3.52 20.65 12.96
N GLU A 127 -2.93 19.90 13.89
CA GLU A 127 -1.47 19.83 13.95
C GLU A 127 -0.99 18.90 12.83
N LEU A 128 -0.26 19.46 11.86
CA LEU A 128 0.47 18.70 10.88
C LEU A 128 1.87 18.36 11.43
N VAL A 129 2.25 17.10 11.28
CA VAL A 129 3.57 16.58 11.68
C VAL A 129 4.32 16.13 10.43
N PHE A 130 5.48 16.74 10.19
CA PHE A 130 6.38 16.37 9.10
C PHE A 130 7.72 15.90 9.66
N PHE A 131 8.16 14.70 9.32
CA PHE A 131 9.45 14.19 9.75
C PHE A 131 10.58 14.68 8.84
N GLY A 132 11.52 15.43 9.39
CA GLY A 132 12.73 15.87 8.70
C GLY A 132 13.83 14.83 8.82
N LYS A 133 13.90 13.88 7.89
CA LYS A 133 15.03 12.93 7.79
C LYS A 133 16.36 13.67 7.70
N ALA A 134 16.40 14.69 6.86
CA ALA A 134 17.45 15.70 6.78
C ALA A 134 16.77 17.08 6.85
N PRO A 135 16.64 17.66 8.07
CA PRO A 135 16.04 18.98 8.25
C PRO A 135 16.83 20.05 7.50
N HIS A 136 16.13 21.04 6.95
CA HIS A 136 16.76 22.12 6.20
C HIS A 136 16.08 23.46 6.46
N ASN A 137 16.90 24.46 6.80
CA ASN A 137 16.51 25.85 6.97
C ASN A 137 17.58 26.73 6.28
N PRO A 138 17.21 27.87 5.66
CA PRO A 138 15.87 28.44 5.61
C PRO A 138 14.94 27.69 4.63
N SER A 139 13.66 27.58 5.00
CA SER A 139 12.59 26.98 4.19
C SER A 139 11.26 27.69 4.45
N TYR A 140 10.21 27.30 3.71
CA TYR A 140 8.83 27.70 3.97
C TYR A 140 7.86 26.59 3.56
N TRP A 141 6.60 26.71 4.00
CA TRP A 141 5.58 25.69 3.84
C TRP A 141 4.31 26.28 3.23
N GLU A 142 3.70 25.51 2.35
CA GLU A 142 2.39 25.80 1.77
C GLU A 142 1.51 24.56 1.91
N PHE A 143 0.26 24.78 2.34
CA PHE A 143 -0.72 23.72 2.52
C PHE A 143 -1.90 23.98 1.62
N TYR A 144 -2.19 23.02 0.76
CA TYR A 144 -3.29 23.09 -0.19
C TYR A 144 -4.31 22.01 0.11
N LEU A 145 -5.58 22.28 -0.14
CA LEU A 145 -6.66 21.31 0.01
C LEU A 145 -7.37 21.14 -1.32
N SER A 146 -7.77 19.90 -1.65
CA SER A 146 -8.66 19.68 -2.78
C SER A 146 -9.97 20.45 -2.63
N LYS A 147 -10.45 21.03 -3.72
CA LYS A 147 -11.75 21.69 -3.81
C LYS A 147 -12.85 20.64 -3.66
N PRO A 148 -14.04 21.00 -3.13
CA PRO A 148 -15.15 20.06 -3.01
C PRO A 148 -15.66 19.55 -4.37
N THR A 149 -15.30 20.22 -5.46
CA THR A 149 -15.62 19.86 -6.84
C THR A 149 -14.61 18.92 -7.50
N TYR A 150 -13.54 18.54 -6.79
CA TYR A 150 -12.53 17.62 -7.31
C TYR A 150 -13.16 16.24 -7.58
N ASP A 151 -12.89 15.69 -8.76
CA ASP A 151 -13.29 14.35 -9.17
C ASP A 151 -12.14 13.36 -8.88
N ASP A 152 -12.31 12.53 -7.85
CA ASP A 152 -11.29 11.59 -7.38
C ASP A 152 -11.06 10.39 -8.32
N THR A 153 -11.81 10.31 -9.42
CA THR A 153 -11.56 9.38 -10.52
C THR A 153 -10.54 9.89 -11.53
N GLN A 154 -10.13 11.16 -11.44
CA GLN A 154 -9.12 11.78 -12.28
C GLN A 154 -7.81 12.05 -11.51
N PRO A 155 -6.65 12.12 -12.18
CA PRO A 155 -5.41 12.54 -11.54
C PRO A 155 -5.51 13.98 -11.02
N LEU A 156 -4.99 14.23 -9.82
CA LEU A 156 -5.00 15.54 -9.17
C LEU A 156 -4.24 16.58 -10.02
N THR A 157 -4.86 17.75 -10.20
CA THR A 157 -4.26 18.91 -10.88
C THR A 157 -4.10 20.09 -9.93
N TRP A 158 -3.33 21.10 -10.32
CA TRP A 158 -3.21 22.33 -9.54
C TRP A 158 -4.49 23.16 -9.49
N ASP A 159 -5.37 23.01 -10.47
CA ASP A 159 -6.66 23.70 -10.50
C ASP A 159 -7.70 23.04 -9.59
N ASP A 160 -7.46 21.80 -9.17
CA ASP A 160 -8.25 21.10 -8.16
C ASP A 160 -7.91 21.55 -6.73
N LEU A 161 -6.80 22.25 -6.54
CA LEU A 161 -6.30 22.66 -5.24
C LEU A 161 -6.61 24.13 -4.93
N GLU A 162 -6.82 24.43 -3.64
CA GLU A 162 -6.77 25.78 -3.09
C GLU A 162 -5.71 25.86 -2.00
N LEU A 163 -4.98 26.98 -1.92
CA LEU A 163 -4.07 27.25 -0.81
C LEU A 163 -4.89 27.61 0.43
N ILE A 164 -4.78 26.83 1.50
CA ILE A 164 -5.54 27.02 2.73
C ILE A 164 -4.73 27.69 3.84
N ASP A 165 -3.41 27.43 3.90
CA ASP A 165 -2.54 28.02 4.92
C ASP A 165 -1.06 28.01 4.47
N THR A 166 -0.21 28.74 5.18
CA THR A 166 1.24 28.79 4.97
C THR A 166 1.98 28.86 6.30
N ALA A 167 3.20 28.32 6.34
CA ALA A 167 4.12 28.56 7.45
C ALA A 167 5.48 29.07 6.94
N GLY A 168 6.13 29.91 7.74
CA GLY A 168 7.45 30.46 7.44
C GLY A 168 8.58 29.45 7.70
N ASP A 169 9.72 29.96 8.16
CA ASP A 169 10.86 29.12 8.52
C ASP A 169 10.61 28.44 9.87
N VAL A 170 10.12 27.19 9.83
CA VAL A 170 9.83 26.36 11.01
C VAL A 170 11.03 25.48 11.31
N TYR A 171 11.34 25.29 12.60
CA TYR A 171 12.44 24.42 13.05
C TYR A 171 11.88 23.10 13.59
N VAL A 172 12.68 22.04 13.47
CA VAL A 172 12.31 20.74 14.03
C VAL A 172 12.39 20.71 15.55
N ASP A 173 11.60 19.85 16.17
CA ASP A 173 11.72 19.45 17.57
C ASP A 173 12.91 18.50 17.81
N ALA A 174 13.04 17.98 19.04
CA ALA A 174 14.14 17.10 19.43
C ALA A 174 14.13 15.77 18.66
N GLU A 175 12.96 15.36 18.16
CA GLU A 175 12.69 14.15 17.39
C GLU A 175 12.79 14.38 15.88
N LYS A 176 13.26 15.56 15.46
CA LYS A 176 13.39 15.99 14.05
C LYS A 176 12.05 16.18 13.32
N ARG A 177 10.97 16.49 14.03
CA ARG A 177 9.67 16.78 13.42
C ARG A 177 9.41 18.27 13.35
N TYR A 178 8.92 18.72 12.20
CA TYR A 178 8.27 20.02 12.08
C TYR A 178 6.80 19.85 12.48
N ARG A 179 6.37 20.61 13.48
CA ARG A 179 4.98 20.64 13.94
C ARG A 179 4.36 21.99 13.64
N MET A 180 3.25 21.98 12.93
CA MET A 180 2.61 23.21 12.42
C MET A 180 1.11 23.10 12.61
N GLN A 181 0.49 24.18 13.12
CA GLN A 181 -0.97 24.28 13.12
C GLN A 181 -1.43 24.76 11.75
N VAL A 182 -2.20 23.92 11.04
CA VAL A 182 -2.72 24.20 9.71
C VAL A 182 -4.21 24.49 9.83
N THR A 183 -4.61 25.68 9.39
CA THR A 183 -6.00 26.15 9.45
C THR A 183 -6.80 25.68 8.24
N PHE A 184 -7.91 25.01 8.48
CA PHE A 184 -8.83 24.52 7.45
C PHE A 184 -10.02 25.47 7.30
N PRO A 185 -10.56 25.64 6.09
CA PRO A 185 -11.80 26.40 5.91
C PRO A 185 -12.96 25.70 6.65
N ALA A 186 -13.72 26.47 7.43
CA ALA A 186 -14.73 25.95 8.35
C ALA A 186 -15.94 25.27 7.67
N ASP A 187 -16.11 25.48 6.36
CA ASP A 187 -17.17 24.90 5.55
C ASP A 187 -16.77 23.55 4.91
N ARG A 188 -15.57 23.04 5.19
CA ARG A 188 -15.06 21.78 4.63
C ARG A 188 -15.44 20.57 5.46
N SER A 189 -15.80 19.49 4.78
CA SER A 189 -16.13 18.19 5.36
C SER A 189 -15.98 17.08 4.31
N GLY A 190 -15.83 15.83 4.76
CA GLY A 190 -15.75 14.66 3.89
C GLY A 190 -14.33 14.40 3.37
N ASP A 191 -14.24 13.58 2.34
CA ASP A 191 -12.96 13.14 1.79
C ASP A 191 -12.27 14.26 1.01
N ALA A 192 -10.96 14.39 1.22
CA ALA A 192 -10.14 15.39 0.55
C ALA A 192 -8.67 14.92 0.46
N ILE A 193 -7.87 15.61 -0.35
CA ILE A 193 -6.41 15.48 -0.37
C ILE A 193 -5.82 16.75 0.24
N LEU A 194 -5.06 16.59 1.33
CA LEU A 194 -4.17 17.62 1.84
C LEU A 194 -2.82 17.51 1.12
N TYR A 195 -2.47 18.54 0.37
CA TYR A 195 -1.23 18.63 -0.38
C TYR A 195 -0.25 19.59 0.29
N THR A 196 0.83 19.03 0.81
CA THR A 196 1.85 19.76 1.57
C THR A 196 3.08 19.99 0.70
N ARG A 197 3.50 21.25 0.60
CA ARG A 197 4.75 21.65 -0.07
C ARG A 197 5.73 22.23 0.95
N TRP A 198 6.84 21.55 1.16
CA TRP A 198 8.00 22.07 1.90
C TRP A 198 9.05 22.57 0.91
N GLN A 199 9.30 23.88 0.89
CA GLN A 199 10.20 24.50 -0.08
C GLN A 199 11.45 25.05 0.59
N ARG A 200 12.63 24.58 0.15
CA ARG A 200 13.91 25.17 0.55
C ARG A 200 14.11 26.55 -0.07
N ILE A 201 14.79 27.43 0.67
CA ILE A 201 15.19 28.76 0.19
C ILE A 201 16.69 28.71 -0.12
N ASP A 202 17.03 28.17 -1.29
CA ASP A 202 18.38 28.17 -1.83
C ASP A 202 18.37 28.16 -3.36
N VAL A 203 19.55 28.07 -3.97
CA VAL A 203 19.72 28.16 -5.43
C VAL A 203 19.27 26.91 -6.20
N ALA A 204 19.26 25.74 -5.56
CA ALA A 204 18.74 24.52 -6.17
C ALA A 204 17.20 24.58 -6.19
N GLY A 205 16.61 25.18 -5.16
CA GLY A 205 15.16 25.37 -5.06
C GLY A 205 14.43 24.05 -4.95
N GLU A 206 15.05 23.04 -4.32
CA GLU A 206 14.40 21.75 -4.08
C GLU A 206 13.19 21.91 -3.15
N GLY A 207 12.05 21.41 -3.60
CA GLY A 207 10.80 21.34 -2.83
C GLY A 207 10.32 19.91 -2.69
N PHE A 208 9.67 19.59 -1.58
CA PHE A 208 9.09 18.29 -1.26
C PHE A 208 7.58 18.41 -1.26
N TYR A 209 6.91 17.47 -1.93
CA TYR A 209 5.49 17.54 -2.24
C TYR A 209 4.82 16.26 -1.79
N ASN A 210 3.85 16.34 -0.89
CA ASN A 210 3.24 15.18 -0.25
C ASN A 210 1.72 15.27 -0.33
N CYS A 211 1.09 14.24 -0.91
CA CYS A 211 -0.36 14.06 -0.88
C CYS A 211 -0.72 13.21 0.33
N SER A 212 -1.63 13.71 1.18
CA SER A 212 -2.20 12.97 2.31
C SER A 212 -3.71 12.84 2.08
N ASP A 213 -4.20 11.62 1.90
CA ASP A 213 -5.64 11.38 1.76
C ASP A 213 -6.27 11.44 3.15
N ILE A 214 -7.33 12.24 3.28
CA ILE A 214 -7.97 12.52 4.56
C ILE A 214 -9.48 12.44 4.47
N THR A 215 -10.12 12.20 5.61
CA THR A 215 -11.56 12.40 5.79
C THR A 215 -11.77 13.41 6.92
N LEU A 216 -12.31 14.57 6.57
CA LEU A 216 -12.64 15.65 7.51
C LEU A 216 -13.97 15.35 8.20
N ASN A 217 -13.91 14.96 9.47
CA ASN A 217 -15.09 14.68 10.30
C ASN A 217 -15.41 15.89 11.20
N GLY A 218 -16.70 16.15 11.43
CA GLY A 218 -17.16 17.24 12.31
C GLY A 218 -17.27 16.88 13.80
N ASN A 219 -17.02 15.62 14.19
CA ASN A 219 -17.20 15.12 15.56
C ASN A 219 -16.00 14.28 16.02
N GLY A 220 -15.17 14.83 16.92
CA GLY A 220 -14.09 14.11 17.60
C GLY A 220 -12.81 14.94 17.73
N THR A 221 -11.78 14.38 18.34
CA THR A 221 -10.40 14.83 18.17
C THR A 221 -9.60 13.58 17.91
N THR A 222 -8.91 13.48 16.77
CA THR A 222 -7.81 12.53 16.57
C THR A 222 -6.52 13.34 16.64
N PRO A 223 -5.92 13.51 17.84
CA PRO A 223 -4.61 14.14 17.95
C PRO A 223 -3.58 13.34 17.13
N PRO A 224 -2.53 13.98 16.60
CA PRO A 224 -1.40 13.24 16.05
C PRO A 224 -0.85 12.31 17.13
N THR A 225 -0.81 11.01 16.84
CA THR A 225 0.05 10.09 17.59
C THR A 225 1.40 10.11 16.87
N ASP A 226 2.45 10.55 17.56
CA ASP A 226 3.81 10.55 17.02
C ASP A 226 4.15 9.18 16.40
N PRO A 227 4.26 9.07 15.06
CA PRO A 227 4.55 7.80 14.45
C PRO A 227 6.01 7.46 14.73
N VAL A 228 6.26 6.40 15.48
CA VAL A 228 7.60 5.81 15.53
C VAL A 228 7.82 5.12 14.19
N ASP A 229 8.94 5.43 13.52
CA ASP A 229 9.43 4.57 12.43
C ASP A 229 9.50 3.14 12.99
N PRO A 230 8.94 2.12 12.30
CA PRO A 230 8.82 0.78 12.84
C PRO A 230 10.18 0.32 13.38
N THR A 231 10.30 0.20 14.71
CA THR A 231 11.43 -0.50 15.28
C THR A 231 11.11 -1.99 15.19
N ASP A 232 11.91 -2.69 14.39
CA ASP A 232 11.92 -4.15 14.29
C ASP A 232 11.85 -4.76 15.71
N PRO A 233 10.90 -5.67 16.01
CA PRO A 233 10.74 -6.20 17.36
C PRO A 233 12.06 -6.73 17.93
N ALA A 234 12.33 -6.43 19.21
CA ALA A 234 13.44 -7.02 19.94
C ALA A 234 13.37 -8.56 20.05
N ASN A 235 12.20 -9.15 19.73
CA ASN A 235 11.99 -10.58 19.59
C ASN A 235 12.19 -11.00 18.13
N ASN A 236 13.40 -11.52 17.89
CA ASN A 236 14.04 -12.01 16.68
C ASN A 236 13.31 -13.18 15.97
N LEU A 237 11.99 -13.10 15.76
CA LEU A 237 11.28 -14.10 14.97
C LEU A 237 11.48 -13.81 13.48
N THR A 238 11.87 -14.84 12.74
CA THR A 238 11.99 -14.81 11.30
C THR A 238 10.69 -15.28 10.66
N ALA A 239 10.17 -14.49 9.71
CA ALA A 239 9.07 -14.92 8.86
C ALA A 239 9.54 -16.06 7.94
N LEU A 240 8.87 -17.22 8.04
CA LEU A 240 9.09 -18.37 7.18
C LEU A 240 8.24 -18.31 5.89
N GLY A 241 7.15 -17.55 5.92
CA GLY A 241 6.20 -17.39 4.81
C GLY A 241 4.79 -17.11 5.32
N TYR A 242 3.83 -16.99 4.40
CA TYR A 242 2.43 -16.77 4.76
C TYR A 242 1.75 -18.00 5.33
N PHE A 243 0.95 -17.77 6.36
CA PHE A 243 0.16 -18.81 6.98
C PHE A 243 -0.85 -19.38 5.99
N VAL A 244 -1.66 -18.53 5.35
CA VAL A 244 -2.56 -18.92 4.27
C VAL A 244 -1.94 -18.51 2.93
N PRO A 245 -1.41 -19.45 2.13
CA PRO A 245 -0.80 -19.10 0.85
C PRO A 245 -1.87 -18.71 -0.19
N GLN A 246 -1.47 -17.87 -1.15
CA GLN A 246 -2.31 -17.57 -2.30
C GLN A 246 -2.63 -18.86 -3.07
N GLY A 247 -3.90 -19.06 -3.42
CA GLY A 247 -4.35 -20.28 -4.10
C GLY A 247 -4.49 -21.51 -3.22
N PHE A 248 -4.57 -21.38 -1.89
CA PHE A 248 -4.84 -22.50 -0.96
C PHE A 248 -6.16 -23.25 -1.25
N GLY A 249 -7.05 -22.65 -2.03
CA GLY A 249 -8.33 -23.23 -2.47
C GLY A 249 -9.49 -22.88 -1.55
N PRO A 250 -10.75 -23.05 -2.02
CA PRO A 250 -11.91 -22.84 -1.17
C PRO A 250 -11.92 -23.90 -0.06
N VAL A 251 -12.09 -23.45 1.18
CA VAL A 251 -12.21 -24.32 2.35
C VAL A 251 -13.70 -24.51 2.64
N GLU A 252 -14.18 -25.74 2.54
CA GLU A 252 -15.60 -26.07 2.53
C GLU A 252 -15.95 -26.98 3.72
N ALA A 253 -17.23 -26.96 4.13
CA ALA A 253 -17.70 -27.84 5.18
C ALA A 253 -17.49 -29.32 4.79
N GLY A 254 -16.89 -30.09 5.69
CA GLY A 254 -16.44 -31.46 5.44
C GLY A 254 -14.93 -31.59 5.21
N ASP A 255 -14.24 -30.49 4.90
CA ASP A 255 -12.78 -30.48 4.77
C ASP A 255 -12.08 -30.59 6.14
N THR A 256 -10.77 -30.84 6.10
CA THR A 256 -9.88 -30.71 7.26
C THR A 256 -8.66 -29.88 6.87
N VAL A 257 -8.37 -28.83 7.62
CA VAL A 257 -7.13 -28.07 7.47
C VAL A 257 -6.11 -28.58 8.48
N ARG A 258 -4.92 -28.93 8.02
CA ARG A 258 -3.82 -29.45 8.84
C ARG A 258 -2.62 -28.51 8.80
N PHE A 259 -2.14 -28.08 9.96
CA PHE A 259 -0.96 -27.22 10.12
C PHE A 259 0.15 -27.93 10.89
N ARG A 260 1.35 -27.92 10.33
CA ARG A 260 2.53 -28.59 10.89
C ARG A 260 3.73 -27.67 10.92
N THR A 261 4.58 -27.84 11.93
CA THR A 261 5.88 -27.15 12.02
C THR A 261 7.01 -28.15 12.26
N PHE A 262 8.21 -27.79 11.80
CA PHE A 262 9.39 -28.64 11.85
C PHE A 262 10.61 -27.87 12.34
N ASN A 263 11.46 -28.54 13.13
CA ASN A 263 12.73 -28.00 13.58
C ASN A 263 13.78 -27.97 12.46
N ALA A 264 14.97 -27.44 12.77
CA ALA A 264 16.09 -27.35 11.83
C ALA A 264 16.59 -28.70 11.26
N THR A 265 16.22 -29.83 11.86
CA THR A 265 16.54 -31.18 11.37
C THR A 265 15.39 -31.83 10.62
N GLY A 266 14.28 -31.11 10.40
CA GLY A 266 13.07 -31.63 9.75
C GLY A 266 12.19 -32.50 10.66
N THR A 267 12.42 -32.50 11.97
CA THR A 267 11.57 -33.21 12.94
C THR A 267 10.34 -32.38 13.23
N GLU A 268 9.17 -33.01 13.12
CA GLU A 268 7.88 -32.37 13.43
C GLU A 268 7.82 -31.95 14.91
N ILE A 269 7.40 -30.70 15.15
CA ILE A 269 7.25 -30.10 16.48
C ILE A 269 5.78 -30.02 16.85
N VAL A 270 4.95 -29.56 15.91
CA VAL A 270 3.51 -29.37 16.09
C VAL A 270 2.78 -29.99 14.90
N ASP A 271 1.64 -30.62 15.18
CA ASP A 271 0.69 -31.15 14.19
C ASP A 271 -0.73 -30.88 14.68
N LEU A 272 -1.40 -29.89 14.06
CA LEU A 272 -2.77 -29.50 14.37
C LEU A 272 -3.67 -29.79 13.19
N SER A 273 -4.86 -30.29 13.46
CA SER A 273 -5.90 -30.53 12.46
C SER A 273 -7.21 -29.92 12.91
N LEU A 274 -7.79 -29.06 12.07
CA LEU A 274 -9.07 -28.42 12.28
C LEU A 274 -10.08 -28.96 11.27
N ALA A 275 -11.11 -29.64 11.77
CA ALA A 275 -12.25 -30.05 10.96
C ALA A 275 -13.08 -28.82 10.56
N ILE A 276 -13.46 -28.76 9.30
CA ILE A 276 -14.25 -27.66 8.74
C ILE A 276 -15.72 -28.05 8.75
N SER A 277 -16.52 -27.20 9.37
CA SER A 277 -17.97 -27.26 9.40
C SER A 277 -18.54 -26.02 8.72
N ALA A 278 -19.86 -26.01 8.48
CA ALA A 278 -20.54 -24.84 7.92
C ALA A 278 -20.37 -23.56 8.78
N ASN A 279 -19.98 -23.69 10.04
CA ASN A 279 -19.86 -22.57 10.98
C ASN A 279 -18.47 -21.91 10.98
N ASN A 280 -17.44 -22.56 10.42
CA ASN A 280 -16.06 -22.05 10.48
C ASN A 280 -15.36 -21.95 9.11
N THR A 281 -16.10 -22.09 8.00
CA THR A 281 -15.54 -21.91 6.65
C THR A 281 -14.88 -20.55 6.43
N THR A 282 -15.28 -19.51 7.17
CA THR A 282 -14.69 -18.16 7.09
C THR A 282 -13.75 -17.83 8.25
N THR A 283 -13.78 -18.59 9.35
CA THR A 283 -13.01 -18.31 10.58
C THR A 283 -11.91 -19.33 10.88
N TRP A 284 -11.82 -20.43 10.12
CA TRP A 284 -10.89 -21.53 10.36
C TRP A 284 -9.43 -21.08 10.51
N ALA A 285 -9.00 -20.07 9.76
CA ALA A 285 -7.61 -19.60 9.79
C ALA A 285 -7.29 -18.97 11.15
N ALA A 286 -8.20 -18.14 11.66
CA ALA A 286 -8.09 -17.55 12.98
C ALA A 286 -8.17 -18.62 14.08
N GLU A 287 -9.09 -19.58 13.96
CA GLU A 287 -9.24 -20.69 14.91
C GLU A 287 -7.97 -21.56 14.99
N LEU A 288 -7.38 -21.89 13.83
CA LEU A 288 -6.18 -22.72 13.77
C LEU A 288 -4.94 -21.95 14.26
N ALA A 289 -4.83 -20.67 13.94
CA ALA A 289 -3.78 -19.80 14.45
C ALA A 289 -3.89 -19.62 15.97
N ASP A 290 -5.09 -19.45 16.52
CA ASP A 290 -5.32 -19.36 17.98
C ASP A 290 -4.96 -20.66 18.69
N GLN A 291 -5.35 -21.81 18.13
CA GLN A 291 -4.93 -23.13 18.64
C GLN A 291 -3.42 -23.31 18.63
N PHE A 292 -2.74 -22.84 17.59
CA PHE A 292 -1.28 -22.88 17.51
C PHE A 292 -0.64 -21.93 18.53
N ASN A 293 -1.02 -20.66 18.49
CA ASN A 293 -0.44 -19.59 19.32
C ASN A 293 -0.67 -19.83 20.82
N SER A 294 -1.81 -20.41 21.21
CA SER A 294 -2.10 -20.75 22.62
C SER A 294 -1.25 -21.89 23.17
N GLN A 295 -0.68 -22.73 22.29
CA GLN A 295 0.23 -23.81 22.69
C GLN A 295 1.69 -23.36 22.80
N GLN A 296 2.05 -22.22 22.19
CA GLN A 296 3.43 -21.75 22.12
C GLN A 296 3.66 -20.56 23.05
N THR A 297 4.67 -20.64 23.91
CA THR A 297 5.17 -19.49 24.66
C THR A 297 6.48 -19.01 24.05
N GLY A 298 6.41 -17.99 23.19
CA GLY A 298 7.54 -17.08 22.94
C GLY A 298 8.64 -17.50 21.94
N ASP A 299 8.41 -18.48 21.06
CA ASP A 299 9.39 -18.87 20.02
C ASP A 299 8.78 -19.05 18.62
N TRP A 300 7.47 -19.24 18.53
CA TRP A 300 6.74 -19.34 17.27
C TRP A 300 5.45 -18.55 17.37
N TYR A 301 5.01 -18.00 16.24
CA TYR A 301 3.75 -17.27 16.19
C TYR A 301 3.14 -17.33 14.79
N VAL A 302 1.81 -17.36 14.70
CA VAL A 302 1.07 -17.15 13.46
C VAL A 302 0.33 -15.81 13.56
N GLY A 303 0.74 -14.82 12.78
CA GLY A 303 0.16 -13.49 12.84
C GLY A 303 0.99 -12.42 12.16
N ILE A 304 0.70 -11.18 12.49
CA ILE A 304 1.45 -9.98 12.12
C ILE A 304 1.89 -9.24 13.38
N TRP A 305 2.98 -8.49 13.28
CA TRP A 305 3.44 -7.64 14.38
C TRP A 305 2.53 -6.42 14.51
N HIS A 306 1.95 -6.19 15.70
CA HIS A 306 1.22 -4.97 16.00
C HIS A 306 2.05 -4.07 16.91
N GLU A 307 2.69 -3.07 16.32
CA GLU A 307 3.59 -2.15 17.02
C GLU A 307 2.89 -1.41 18.17
N ALA A 308 1.68 -0.89 17.96
CA ALA A 308 0.91 -0.19 18.98
C ALA A 308 0.60 -1.05 20.23
N MET A 309 0.59 -2.37 20.07
CA MET A 309 0.30 -3.34 21.14
C MET A 309 1.56 -4.07 21.62
N ASN A 310 2.71 -3.82 20.97
CA ASN A 310 3.99 -4.47 21.20
C ASN A 310 3.87 -6.01 21.28
N HIS A 311 3.04 -6.60 20.43
CA HIS A 311 2.78 -8.03 20.43
C HIS A 311 2.35 -8.50 19.03
N TYR A 312 2.65 -9.76 18.71
CA TYR A 312 2.10 -10.39 17.53
C TYR A 312 0.63 -10.71 17.76
N MET A 313 -0.19 -10.53 16.73
CA MET A 313 -1.58 -10.95 16.74
C MET A 313 -2.00 -11.46 15.37
N PHE A 314 -3.00 -12.33 15.35
CA PHE A 314 -3.63 -12.75 14.10
C PHE A 314 -4.58 -11.67 13.59
N ASP A 315 -4.38 -11.23 12.35
CA ASP A 315 -5.31 -10.34 11.66
C ASP A 315 -6.46 -11.15 11.06
N THR A 316 -7.62 -11.06 11.71
CA THR A 316 -8.85 -11.73 11.27
C THR A 316 -9.52 -11.05 10.09
N ASN A 317 -9.24 -9.77 9.84
CA ASN A 317 -9.80 -9.01 8.72
C ASN A 317 -9.02 -9.27 7.43
N ASN A 318 -7.73 -9.59 7.55
CA ASN A 318 -6.88 -9.95 6.42
C ASN A 318 -6.09 -11.24 6.69
N ILE A 319 -6.75 -12.39 6.46
CA ILE A 319 -6.16 -13.71 6.72
C ILE A 319 -4.87 -13.97 5.92
N TYR A 320 -4.70 -13.30 4.77
CA TYR A 320 -3.54 -13.48 3.88
C TYR A 320 -2.33 -12.63 4.28
N ALA A 321 -2.49 -11.66 5.19
CA ALA A 321 -1.35 -10.90 5.73
C ALA A 321 -0.58 -11.68 6.81
N ASN A 322 -1.22 -12.67 7.44
CA ASN A 322 -0.64 -13.42 8.56
C ASN A 322 0.51 -14.31 8.12
N GLN A 323 1.61 -14.26 8.86
CA GLN A 323 2.82 -15.03 8.58
C GLN A 323 3.05 -16.10 9.64
N VAL A 324 3.79 -17.15 9.26
CA VAL A 324 4.35 -18.11 10.20
C VAL A 324 5.74 -17.61 10.61
N LEU A 325 5.87 -17.26 11.88
CA LEU A 325 7.05 -16.67 12.48
C LEU A 325 7.72 -17.73 13.38
N ALA A 326 9.04 -17.88 13.24
CA ALA A 326 9.84 -18.89 13.94
C ALA A 326 11.14 -18.29 14.48
N PRO A 327 11.91 -18.97 15.36
CA PRO A 327 13.10 -18.37 15.98
C PRO A 327 14.24 -18.04 14.99
N ASN A 328 14.26 -18.68 13.83
CA ASN A 328 15.17 -18.37 12.71
C ASN A 328 14.73 -19.08 11.41
N ALA A 329 15.40 -18.77 10.30
CA ALA A 329 15.10 -19.33 8.98
C ALA A 329 15.36 -20.84 8.79
N ASN A 330 15.99 -21.54 9.75
CA ASN A 330 16.25 -22.98 9.61
C ASN A 330 15.02 -23.85 9.91
N PHE A 331 13.98 -23.26 10.48
CA PHE A 331 12.71 -23.95 10.73
C PHE A 331 11.85 -24.00 9.45
N SER A 332 10.83 -24.85 9.44
CA SER A 332 9.86 -24.91 8.34
C SER A 332 8.46 -25.25 8.82
N TYR A 333 7.46 -25.05 7.96
CA TYR A 333 6.07 -25.37 8.25
C TYR A 333 5.37 -25.93 7.01
N ALA A 334 4.21 -26.54 7.22
CA ALA A 334 3.32 -26.99 6.16
C ALA A 334 1.86 -26.76 6.56
N LEU A 335 1.11 -26.07 5.70
CA LEU A 335 -0.35 -26.01 5.78
C LEU A 335 -0.93 -26.90 4.66
N SER A 336 -1.94 -27.69 4.96
CA SER A 336 -2.55 -28.63 4.01
C SER A 336 -4.07 -28.61 4.11
N LEU A 337 -4.74 -28.52 2.97
CA LEU A 337 -6.18 -28.71 2.85
C LEU A 337 -6.48 -30.16 2.45
N ILE A 338 -7.14 -30.90 3.31
CA ILE A 338 -7.60 -32.26 3.06
C ILE A 338 -9.08 -32.16 2.74
N LYS A 339 -9.44 -32.43 1.48
CA LYS A 339 -10.84 -32.39 1.06
C LYS A 339 -11.65 -33.50 1.70
N GLY A 340 -12.85 -33.17 2.16
CA GLY A 340 -13.82 -34.16 2.59
C GLY A 340 -14.23 -35.05 1.41
N ASP A 341 -14.67 -36.28 1.68
CA ASP A 341 -15.27 -37.15 0.67
C ASP A 341 -16.54 -36.49 0.12
N THR A 342 -16.41 -35.77 -0.99
CA THR A 342 -17.57 -35.30 -1.75
C THR A 342 -18.09 -36.46 -2.58
N THR A 343 -19.38 -36.75 -2.48
CA THR A 343 -20.03 -37.62 -3.46
C THR A 343 -19.79 -37.02 -4.84
N PRO A 344 -19.29 -37.80 -5.83
CA PRO A 344 -19.04 -37.28 -7.17
C PRO A 344 -20.27 -36.55 -7.71
N PRO A 345 -20.10 -35.50 -8.53
CA PRO A 345 -21.22 -34.92 -9.27
C PRO A 345 -21.98 -36.04 -9.98
N VAL A 346 -23.29 -36.08 -9.83
CA VAL A 346 -24.13 -37.04 -10.56
C VAL A 346 -23.95 -36.73 -12.04
N GLU A 347 -23.37 -37.68 -12.80
CA GLU A 347 -23.26 -37.59 -14.25
C GLU A 347 -24.64 -37.27 -14.85
N PRO A 348 -24.77 -36.19 -15.66
CA PRO A 348 -26.03 -35.83 -16.27
C PRO A 348 -26.50 -36.97 -17.17
N THR A 349 -27.74 -37.43 -16.97
CA THR A 349 -28.30 -38.57 -17.71
C THR A 349 -28.65 -38.23 -19.17
N ASN A 350 -28.53 -36.96 -19.57
CA ASN A 350 -28.92 -36.42 -20.88
C ASN A 350 -27.73 -35.87 -21.69
N LEU A 351 -26.54 -36.49 -21.60
CA LEU A 351 -25.39 -36.05 -22.41
C LEU A 351 -25.70 -36.05 -23.92
N TRP A 352 -25.24 -35.00 -24.62
CA TRP A 352 -25.32 -34.95 -26.08
C TRP A 352 -24.47 -36.07 -26.73
N SER A 353 -25.00 -36.68 -27.78
CA SER A 353 -24.35 -37.70 -28.58
C SER A 353 -24.44 -37.35 -30.06
N LYS A 354 -23.32 -37.43 -30.75
CA LYS A 354 -23.22 -37.16 -32.20
C LYS A 354 -24.12 -38.07 -33.04
N ASP A 355 -24.34 -39.30 -32.59
CA ASP A 355 -25.08 -40.32 -33.33
C ASP A 355 -26.58 -40.35 -32.98
N ALA A 356 -27.00 -39.54 -32.00
CA ALA A 356 -28.40 -39.43 -31.63
C ALA A 356 -29.16 -38.47 -32.55
N VAL A 357 -30.46 -38.71 -32.66
CA VAL A 357 -31.41 -37.82 -33.33
C VAL A 357 -32.14 -37.02 -32.26
N TYR A 358 -32.16 -35.70 -32.44
CA TYR A 358 -32.85 -34.77 -31.55
C TYR A 358 -33.94 -34.04 -32.33
N ASN A 359 -35.12 -33.91 -31.74
CA ASN A 359 -36.24 -33.14 -32.26
C ASN A 359 -36.33 -31.78 -31.57
N GLN A 360 -37.17 -30.89 -32.11
CA GLN A 360 -37.45 -29.61 -31.48
C GLN A 360 -37.89 -29.80 -30.02
N GLY A 361 -37.21 -29.12 -29.10
CA GLY A 361 -37.48 -29.16 -27.66
C GLY A 361 -36.68 -30.20 -26.87
N ASP A 362 -35.94 -31.08 -27.53
CA ASP A 362 -35.06 -32.02 -26.82
C ASP A 362 -33.92 -31.26 -26.12
N VAL A 363 -33.64 -31.61 -24.87
CA VAL A 363 -32.63 -30.96 -24.02
C VAL A 363 -31.48 -31.91 -23.73
N VAL A 364 -30.26 -31.46 -24.01
CA VAL A 364 -29.03 -32.22 -23.76
C VAL A 364 -28.04 -31.42 -22.93
N THR A 365 -27.19 -32.12 -22.19
CA THR A 365 -26.04 -31.50 -21.52
C THR A 365 -24.80 -31.65 -22.38
N HIS A 366 -24.11 -30.54 -22.66
CA HIS A 366 -22.83 -30.51 -23.36
C HIS A 366 -21.93 -29.38 -22.83
N ASN A 367 -20.68 -29.70 -22.49
CA ASN A 367 -19.71 -28.78 -21.86
C ASN A 367 -20.26 -28.07 -20.60
N GLY A 368 -21.01 -28.81 -19.77
CA GLY A 368 -21.54 -28.31 -18.49
C GLY A 368 -22.71 -27.31 -18.63
N ARG A 369 -23.33 -27.22 -19.81
CA ARG A 369 -24.53 -26.40 -20.06
C ARG A 369 -25.64 -27.25 -20.69
N GLU A 370 -26.88 -26.90 -20.40
CA GLU A 370 -28.04 -27.45 -21.10
C GLU A 370 -28.26 -26.72 -22.41
N TRP A 371 -28.64 -27.48 -23.43
CA TRP A 371 -28.89 -27.00 -24.78
C TRP A 371 -30.21 -27.57 -25.28
N THR A 372 -31.05 -26.71 -25.83
CA THR A 372 -32.36 -27.09 -26.38
C THR A 372 -32.32 -27.08 -27.90
N ALA A 373 -32.63 -28.21 -28.53
CA ALA A 373 -32.72 -28.32 -29.98
C ALA A 373 -33.89 -27.48 -30.51
N GLN A 374 -33.62 -26.60 -31.46
CA GLN A 374 -34.64 -25.72 -32.06
C GLN A 374 -35.44 -26.40 -33.17
N TRP A 375 -34.86 -27.42 -33.81
CA TRP A 375 -35.48 -28.26 -34.83
C TRP A 375 -34.76 -29.61 -34.89
N TRP A 376 -35.22 -30.49 -35.79
CA TRP A 376 -34.63 -31.81 -35.99
C TRP A 376 -33.13 -31.72 -36.34
N THR A 377 -32.30 -32.47 -35.64
CA THR A 377 -30.85 -32.52 -35.89
C THR A 377 -30.22 -33.87 -35.53
N THR A 378 -29.09 -34.15 -36.16
CA THR A 378 -28.18 -35.23 -35.82
C THR A 378 -26.75 -34.80 -36.17
N GLY A 379 -25.79 -35.11 -35.29
CA GLY A 379 -24.38 -34.82 -35.51
C GLY A 379 -23.94 -33.35 -35.35
N GLU A 380 -24.86 -32.39 -35.21
CA GLU A 380 -24.51 -30.99 -34.96
C GLU A 380 -24.23 -30.76 -33.48
N GLU A 381 -23.02 -30.28 -33.16
CA GLU A 381 -22.53 -30.14 -31.79
C GLU A 381 -23.03 -28.84 -31.13
N PRO A 382 -23.60 -28.90 -29.90
CA PRO A 382 -24.06 -27.71 -29.20
C PRO A 382 -22.95 -26.68 -28.97
N GLY A 383 -23.25 -25.40 -29.20
CA GLY A 383 -22.31 -24.29 -29.02
C GLY A 383 -21.38 -24.00 -30.20
N THR A 384 -21.45 -24.74 -31.30
CA THR A 384 -20.56 -24.55 -32.47
C THR A 384 -21.16 -23.73 -33.61
N THR A 385 -22.47 -23.51 -33.61
CA THR A 385 -23.22 -22.99 -34.79
C THR A 385 -23.73 -21.55 -34.66
N GLY A 386 -23.37 -20.84 -33.58
CA GLY A 386 -23.63 -19.40 -33.40
C GLY A 386 -25.10 -19.00 -33.25
N GLU A 387 -25.43 -17.72 -33.48
CA GLU A 387 -26.79 -17.19 -33.33
C GLU A 387 -27.79 -17.72 -34.36
N TRP A 388 -27.38 -18.51 -35.34
CA TRP A 388 -28.30 -19.19 -36.26
C TRP A 388 -28.24 -20.72 -36.11
N GLY A 389 -27.61 -21.17 -35.03
CA GLY A 389 -27.38 -22.55 -34.70
C GLY A 389 -28.60 -23.30 -34.17
N VAL A 390 -28.53 -24.62 -34.29
CA VAL A 390 -29.59 -25.57 -33.90
C VAL A 390 -29.84 -25.64 -32.39
N TRP A 391 -28.83 -25.30 -31.60
CA TRP A 391 -28.85 -25.42 -30.15
C TRP A 391 -28.94 -24.05 -29.47
N ARG A 392 -29.76 -23.95 -28.41
CA ARG A 392 -29.94 -22.75 -27.59
C ARG A 392 -29.80 -22.99 -26.11
#